data_AF-A0A9Q7EYG3-F1
#
_entry.id   AF-A0A9Q7EYG3-F1
#
_cell.length_a   1.000
_cell.length_b   1.000
_cell.length_c   1.000
_cell.angle_alpha   90.00
_cell.angle_beta   90.00
_cell.angle_gamma   90.00
#
_symmetry.space_group_name_H-M   'P 1'
#
loop_
_entity.id
_entity.type
_entity.pdbx_description
1 polymer ?
#
loop_
_entity_poly.entity_id
_entity_poly.type
_entity_poly.pdbx_seq_one_letter_code
_entity_poly.pdbx_strand_id
1 'polypeptide(L)'
;MAEARAVGLLPADAAPATWEDAVAELRSAMSVSPEEQLTRYEESVDQAELGRLNGEHVRLREQLRRQQNELDAMQSLLDDEGGYSQETGEQVSRLSSLGIFAAASSGCCPLCEQPTSDRVPTVSQLQSELDRASNQLSSVSKHTPGLESLIIEQETKLAETRRLLKENRGALEAIRRSDDRLTALRDAALRRALVLGRISLFLETLPQIADSSKLRREIEQLQIEIEGIKAELSDEKMQERLDSILSVISKKLTSWAERLEHEHSGNPFRLDPRRLQLVADAETEVGPIPMDRMGSGANALCCHIIAHLALHIWFVRNSRPVPRFLFLDQPSQVYFPAEQDIGGSMAVLDDEDRTAVIRIFELIRDVVAELSPGLQVIITEHADVTEDWYQAAVVERWRRGAALIPAEWIEEQVGEGENDGG
;
A
#
# COMPACT_ATOMS: atom_id res chain seq x y z
N MET A 1 -13.43 -22.50 21.02
CA MET A 1 -13.52 -23.61 21.99
C MET A 1 -14.37 -24.77 21.49
N ALA A 2 -15.67 -24.58 21.20
CA ALA A 2 -16.54 -25.69 20.73
C ALA A 2 -16.04 -26.35 19.43
N GLU A 3 -15.58 -25.56 18.45
CA GLU A 3 -14.98 -26.09 17.21
C GLU A 3 -13.66 -26.84 17.45
N ALA A 4 -12.82 -26.32 18.35
CA ALA A 4 -11.56 -26.98 18.70
C ALA A 4 -11.79 -28.34 19.41
N ARG A 5 -12.87 -28.50 20.17
CA ARG A 5 -13.28 -29.82 20.72
C ARG A 5 -13.81 -30.76 19.65
N ALA A 6 -14.62 -30.24 18.72
CA ALA A 6 -15.21 -31.04 17.65
C ALA A 6 -14.20 -31.59 16.63
N VAL A 7 -12.98 -31.04 16.60
CA VAL A 7 -11.85 -31.46 15.74
C VAL A 7 -10.75 -32.17 16.56
N GLY A 8 -10.98 -32.44 17.85
CA GLY A 8 -10.03 -33.17 18.71
C GLY A 8 -8.81 -32.35 19.17
N LEU A 9 -8.78 -31.03 18.91
CA LEU A 9 -7.72 -30.12 19.37
C LEU A 9 -7.80 -29.83 20.88
N LEU A 10 -8.98 -29.99 21.48
CA LEU A 10 -9.21 -29.84 22.92
C LEU A 10 -9.98 -31.05 23.48
N PRO A 11 -9.77 -31.41 24.76
CA PRO A 11 -10.56 -32.42 25.46
C PRO A 11 -12.07 -32.11 25.43
N ALA A 12 -12.91 -33.14 25.35
CA ALA A 12 -14.37 -32.97 25.29
C ALA A 12 -14.93 -32.28 26.57
N ASP A 13 -14.26 -32.47 27.70
CA ASP A 13 -14.58 -31.98 29.04
C ASP A 13 -13.95 -30.63 29.41
N ALA A 14 -13.07 -30.06 28.57
CA ALA A 14 -12.45 -28.77 28.85
C ALA A 14 -13.51 -27.69 29.08
N ALA A 15 -13.55 -26.97 30.20
CA ALA A 15 -14.57 -25.93 30.44
C ALA A 15 -13.90 -24.72 31.11
N PRO A 16 -13.28 -23.82 30.34
CA PRO A 16 -12.56 -22.69 30.92
C PRO A 16 -13.52 -21.75 31.63
N ALA A 17 -13.17 -21.36 32.86
CA ALA A 17 -13.97 -20.48 33.71
C ALA A 17 -13.78 -19.00 33.34
N THR A 18 -12.66 -18.63 32.72
CA THR A 18 -12.34 -17.24 32.34
C THR A 18 -11.86 -17.12 30.89
N TRP A 19 -11.88 -15.89 30.35
CA TRP A 19 -11.40 -15.58 29.00
C TRP A 19 -9.90 -15.83 28.84
N GLU A 20 -9.12 -15.55 29.87
CA GLU A 20 -7.66 -15.76 29.87
C GLU A 20 -7.32 -17.26 29.85
N ASP A 21 -8.08 -18.08 30.57
CA ASP A 21 -7.98 -19.55 30.52
C ASP A 21 -8.32 -20.08 29.13
N ALA A 22 -9.34 -19.52 28.47
CA ALA A 22 -9.72 -19.92 27.11
C ALA A 22 -8.61 -19.60 26.09
N VAL A 23 -7.93 -18.46 26.23
CA VAL A 23 -6.80 -18.09 25.36
C VAL A 23 -5.57 -18.95 25.64
N ALA A 24 -5.31 -19.29 26.90
CA ALA A 24 -4.21 -20.18 27.30
C ALA A 24 -4.41 -21.61 26.77
N GLU A 25 -5.62 -22.16 26.89
CA GLU A 25 -5.97 -23.48 26.34
C GLU A 25 -5.82 -23.51 24.81
N LEU A 26 -6.26 -22.46 24.10
CA LEU A 26 -6.10 -22.38 22.64
C LEU A 26 -4.63 -22.31 22.20
N ARG A 27 -3.77 -21.61 22.96
CA ARG A 27 -2.33 -21.57 22.70
C ARG A 27 -1.66 -22.92 22.97
N SER A 28 -2.06 -23.61 24.04
CA SER A 28 -1.57 -24.96 24.34
C SER A 28 -1.99 -25.98 23.29
N ALA A 29 -3.19 -25.85 22.71
CA ALA A 29 -3.67 -26.72 21.62
C ALA A 29 -2.81 -26.60 20.35
N MET A 30 -2.18 -25.44 20.12
CA MET A 30 -1.29 -25.22 18.98
C MET A 30 0.12 -25.83 19.15
N SER A 31 0.49 -26.29 20.35
CA SER A 31 1.81 -26.85 20.65
C SER A 31 1.85 -28.39 20.77
N VAL A 32 0.71 -29.06 20.60
CA VAL A 32 0.61 -30.54 20.73
C VAL A 32 1.15 -31.23 19.48
N SER A 33 1.81 -32.38 19.65
CA SER A 33 2.39 -33.14 18.55
C SER A 33 1.31 -33.75 17.64
N PRO A 34 1.56 -33.89 16.32
CA PRO A 34 0.60 -34.49 15.38
C PRO A 34 0.20 -35.93 15.72
N GLU A 35 1.05 -36.68 16.43
CA GLU A 35 0.80 -38.07 16.81
C GLU A 35 -0.26 -38.18 17.92
N GLU A 36 -0.20 -37.31 18.94
CA GLU A 36 -1.20 -37.26 20.02
C GLU A 36 -2.57 -36.75 19.52
N GLN A 37 -2.58 -35.95 18.45
CA GLN A 37 -3.80 -35.47 17.79
C GLN A 37 -4.50 -36.59 17.00
N LEU A 38 -3.73 -37.50 16.42
CA LEU A 38 -4.25 -38.65 15.67
C LEU A 38 -4.94 -39.66 16.59
N THR A 39 -4.35 -39.96 17.74
CA THR A 39 -4.91 -40.90 18.73
C THR A 39 -6.28 -40.44 19.25
N ARG A 40 -6.47 -39.13 19.48
CA ARG A 40 -7.75 -38.57 19.94
C ARG A 40 -8.84 -38.53 18.85
N TYR A 41 -8.45 -38.52 17.58
CA TYR A 41 -9.38 -38.62 16.46
C TYR A 41 -9.92 -40.05 16.28
N GLU A 42 -9.06 -41.05 16.51
CA GLU A 42 -9.41 -42.47 16.46
C GLU A 42 -10.39 -42.89 17.59
N GLU A 43 -10.39 -42.19 18.72
CA GLU A 43 -11.33 -42.41 19.84
C GLU A 43 -12.73 -41.79 19.63
N SER A 44 -12.99 -41.17 18.48
CA SER A 44 -14.29 -40.59 18.17
C SER A 44 -15.38 -41.66 17.99
N VAL A 45 -16.56 -41.37 18.54
CA VAL A 45 -17.72 -42.29 18.63
C VAL A 45 -18.10 -42.88 17.26
N ASP A 46 -17.93 -42.13 16.17
CA ASP A 46 -18.29 -42.54 14.81
C ASP A 46 -17.30 -43.54 14.20
N GLN A 47 -16.00 -43.44 14.52
CA GLN A 47 -14.98 -44.37 14.03
C GLN A 47 -15.07 -45.74 14.71
N ALA A 48 -15.36 -45.76 16.01
CA ALA A 48 -15.60 -46.99 16.76
C ALA A 48 -16.82 -47.78 16.22
N GLU A 49 -17.90 -47.09 15.90
CA GLU A 49 -19.12 -47.69 15.33
C GLU A 49 -18.90 -48.20 13.90
N LEU A 50 -18.12 -47.48 13.09
CA LEU A 50 -17.73 -47.91 11.74
C LEU A 50 -16.88 -49.20 11.79
N GLY A 51 -15.93 -49.28 12.74
CA GLY A 51 -15.16 -50.49 13.02
C GLY A 51 -16.05 -51.68 13.40
N ARG A 52 -17.03 -51.47 14.28
CA ARG A 52 -18.01 -52.50 14.69
C ARG A 52 -18.82 -53.02 13.49
N LEU A 53 -19.38 -52.12 12.69
CA LEU A 53 -20.22 -52.49 11.53
C LEU A 53 -19.43 -53.20 10.43
N ASN A 54 -18.17 -52.81 10.18
CA ASN A 54 -17.29 -53.52 9.24
C ASN A 54 -16.96 -54.93 9.74
N GLY A 55 -16.67 -55.10 11.04
CA GLY A 55 -16.46 -56.42 11.64
C GLY A 55 -17.70 -57.31 11.51
N GLU A 56 -18.88 -56.75 11.75
CA GLU A 56 -20.17 -57.42 11.56
C GLU A 56 -20.42 -57.80 10.09
N HIS A 57 -20.08 -56.93 9.13
CA HIS A 57 -20.18 -57.19 7.69
C HIS A 57 -19.32 -58.37 7.24
N VAL A 58 -18.07 -58.46 7.73
CA VAL A 58 -17.16 -59.59 7.44
C VAL A 58 -17.75 -60.88 7.99
N ARG A 59 -18.20 -60.86 9.25
CA ARG A 59 -18.81 -62.03 9.90
C ARG A 59 -20.05 -62.53 9.16
N LEU A 60 -20.96 -61.63 8.77
CA LEU A 60 -22.18 -61.99 8.02
C LEU A 60 -21.85 -62.55 6.62
N ARG A 61 -20.81 -62.04 5.94
CA ARG A 61 -20.35 -62.60 4.65
C ARG A 61 -19.79 -64.00 4.79
N GLU A 62 -18.98 -64.25 5.80
CA GLU A 62 -18.46 -65.60 6.07
C GLU A 62 -19.60 -66.58 6.39
N GLN A 63 -20.55 -66.15 7.22
CA GLN A 63 -21.72 -66.95 7.56
C GLN A 63 -22.56 -67.26 6.31
N LEU A 64 -22.82 -66.27 5.46
CA LEU A 64 -23.54 -66.46 4.20
C LEU A 64 -22.85 -67.49 3.30
N ARG A 65 -21.52 -67.40 3.17
CA ARG A 65 -20.74 -68.35 2.36
C ARG A 65 -20.81 -69.77 2.91
N ARG A 66 -20.69 -69.96 4.23
CA ARG A 66 -20.79 -71.29 4.87
C ARG A 66 -22.18 -71.88 4.66
N GLN A 67 -23.22 -71.09 4.91
CA GLN A 67 -24.60 -71.54 4.74
C GLN A 67 -24.95 -71.89 3.29
N GLN A 68 -24.40 -71.15 2.32
CA GLN A 68 -24.59 -71.44 0.90
C GLN A 68 -23.91 -72.74 0.51
N ASN A 69 -22.66 -72.96 0.93
CA ASN A 69 -21.96 -74.23 0.68
C ASN A 69 -22.69 -75.43 1.30
N GLU A 70 -23.26 -75.26 2.51
CA GLU A 70 -24.08 -76.29 3.17
C GLU A 70 -25.36 -76.58 2.38
N LEU A 71 -26.04 -75.55 1.86
CA LEU A 71 -27.23 -75.72 1.03
C LEU A 71 -26.88 -76.46 -0.28
N ASP A 72 -25.83 -76.04 -0.97
CA ASP A 72 -25.39 -76.66 -2.22
C ASP A 72 -25.05 -78.16 -2.01
N ALA A 73 -24.43 -78.50 -0.87
CA ALA A 73 -24.15 -79.89 -0.49
C ALA A 73 -25.42 -80.69 -0.19
N MET A 74 -26.40 -80.12 0.50
CA MET A 74 -27.70 -80.76 0.75
C MET A 74 -28.49 -81.00 -0.56
N GLN A 75 -28.46 -80.03 -1.48
CA GLN A 75 -29.11 -80.15 -2.79
C GLN A 75 -28.44 -81.24 -3.65
N SER A 76 -27.11 -81.27 -3.69
CA SER A 76 -26.38 -82.35 -4.38
C SER A 76 -26.72 -83.73 -3.82
N LEU A 77 -26.85 -83.85 -2.49
CA LEU A 77 -27.22 -85.11 -1.86
C LEU A 77 -28.65 -85.53 -2.23
N LEU A 78 -29.59 -84.58 -2.30
CA LEU A 78 -30.97 -84.84 -2.71
C LEU A 78 -31.06 -85.29 -4.18
N ASP A 79 -30.29 -84.65 -5.06
CA ASP A 79 -30.19 -85.02 -6.48
C ASP A 79 -29.60 -86.42 -6.66
N ASP A 80 -28.54 -86.75 -5.91
CA ASP A 80 -27.92 -88.07 -5.90
C ASP A 80 -28.88 -89.16 -5.37
N GLU A 81 -29.64 -88.87 -4.30
CA GLU A 81 -30.70 -89.75 -3.78
C GLU A 81 -31.81 -89.98 -4.82
N GLY A 82 -32.24 -88.92 -5.52
CA GLY A 82 -33.23 -88.99 -6.59
C GLY A 82 -32.77 -89.87 -7.75
N GLY A 83 -31.53 -89.68 -8.21
CA GLY A 83 -30.93 -90.51 -9.26
C GLY A 83 -30.78 -91.97 -8.85
N TYR A 84 -30.33 -92.24 -7.63
CA TYR A 84 -30.22 -93.60 -7.09
C TYR A 84 -31.59 -94.28 -6.96
N SER A 85 -32.61 -93.57 -6.48
CA SER A 85 -33.98 -94.08 -6.37
C SER A 85 -34.59 -94.36 -7.75
N GLN A 86 -34.30 -93.54 -8.76
CA GLN A 86 -34.77 -93.77 -10.13
C GLN A 86 -34.15 -95.05 -10.72
N GLU A 87 -32.83 -95.20 -10.65
CA GLU A 87 -32.11 -96.36 -11.18
C GLU A 87 -32.52 -97.67 -10.47
N THR A 88 -32.56 -97.64 -9.13
CA THR A 88 -32.98 -98.81 -8.33
C THR A 88 -34.46 -99.13 -8.57
N GLY A 89 -35.30 -98.10 -8.79
CA GLY A 89 -36.71 -98.25 -9.15
C GLY A 89 -36.90 -98.93 -10.52
N GLU A 90 -36.08 -98.58 -11.51
CA GLU A 90 -36.05 -99.31 -12.78
C GLU A 90 -35.63 -100.77 -12.60
N GLN A 91 -34.62 -101.04 -11.76
CA GLN A 91 -34.15 -102.39 -11.50
C GLN A 91 -35.22 -103.26 -10.81
N VAL A 92 -35.91 -102.71 -9.81
CA VAL A 92 -37.08 -103.34 -9.18
C VAL A 92 -38.19 -103.58 -10.20
N SER A 93 -38.50 -102.59 -11.05
CA SER A 93 -39.52 -102.73 -12.10
C SER A 93 -39.20 -103.87 -13.08
N ARG A 94 -37.96 -103.95 -13.56
CA ARG A 94 -37.50 -105.05 -14.45
C ARG A 94 -37.63 -106.41 -13.78
N LEU A 95 -37.21 -106.52 -12.51
CA LEU A 95 -37.24 -107.76 -11.73
C LEU A 95 -38.63 -108.13 -11.21
N SER A 96 -39.58 -107.19 -11.11
CA SER A 96 -40.97 -107.44 -10.71
C SER A 96 -41.68 -108.45 -11.62
N SER A 97 -41.25 -108.53 -12.88
CA SER A 97 -41.69 -109.53 -13.86
C SER A 97 -41.47 -110.98 -13.40
N LEU A 98 -40.54 -111.22 -12.45
CA LEU A 98 -40.31 -112.54 -11.85
C LEU A 98 -41.52 -113.03 -11.04
N GLY A 99 -42.33 -112.10 -10.48
CA GLY A 99 -43.56 -112.43 -9.75
C GLY A 99 -44.66 -113.02 -10.65
N ILE A 100 -44.54 -112.89 -11.98
CA ILE A 100 -45.52 -113.38 -12.95
C ILE A 100 -45.42 -114.91 -13.12
N PHE A 101 -44.24 -115.51 -12.91
CA PHE A 101 -43.97 -116.93 -13.18
C PHE A 101 -43.69 -117.78 -11.93
N ALA A 102 -44.03 -117.30 -10.73
CA ALA A 102 -43.68 -117.91 -9.44
C ALA A 102 -44.27 -119.32 -9.17
N ALA A 103 -45.05 -119.89 -10.10
CA ALA A 103 -45.76 -121.16 -9.94
C ALA A 103 -45.28 -122.29 -10.89
N ALA A 104 -44.07 -122.22 -11.45
CA ALA A 104 -43.50 -123.32 -12.24
C ALA A 104 -42.47 -124.10 -11.43
N SER A 105 -42.87 -125.26 -10.90
CA SER A 105 -41.99 -126.24 -10.28
C SER A 105 -41.22 -127.05 -11.33
N SER A 106 -39.92 -127.22 -11.10
CA SER A 106 -38.96 -128.18 -11.69
C SER A 106 -38.30 -127.83 -13.05
N GLY A 107 -36.95 -127.79 -13.00
CA GLY A 107 -35.89 -128.13 -13.98
C GLY A 107 -36.01 -127.93 -15.50
N CYS A 108 -37.10 -127.37 -16.02
CA CYS A 108 -37.36 -127.26 -17.45
C CYS A 108 -37.77 -125.83 -17.83
N CYS A 109 -37.42 -125.41 -19.05
CA CYS A 109 -37.79 -124.10 -19.58
C CYS A 109 -39.33 -124.00 -19.75
N PRO A 110 -40.03 -123.04 -19.11
CA PRO A 110 -41.49 -122.93 -19.20
C PRO A 110 -42.02 -122.44 -20.57
N LEU A 111 -41.13 -122.11 -21.52
CA LEU A 111 -41.51 -121.69 -22.88
C LEU A 111 -41.35 -122.79 -23.93
N CYS A 112 -40.42 -123.73 -23.72
CA CYS A 112 -40.06 -124.75 -24.72
C CYS A 112 -39.77 -126.14 -24.14
N GLU A 113 -40.00 -126.35 -22.84
CA GLU A 113 -39.92 -127.61 -22.09
C GLU A 113 -38.57 -128.35 -22.14
N GLN A 114 -37.52 -127.72 -22.67
CA GLN A 114 -36.15 -128.27 -22.66
C GLN A 114 -35.57 -128.25 -21.23
N PRO A 115 -34.84 -129.29 -20.80
CA PRO A 115 -34.14 -129.30 -19.51
C PRO A 115 -33.04 -128.24 -19.50
N THR A 116 -33.07 -127.35 -18.50
CA THR A 116 -32.11 -126.26 -18.39
C THR A 116 -30.81 -126.76 -17.75
N SER A 117 -29.67 -126.42 -18.36
CA SER A 117 -28.35 -126.70 -17.80
C SER A 117 -28.07 -125.82 -16.58
N ASP A 118 -27.32 -126.35 -15.61
CA ASP A 118 -27.04 -125.85 -14.24
C ASP A 118 -26.33 -124.47 -14.12
N ARG A 119 -26.44 -123.58 -15.10
CA ARG A 119 -25.88 -122.21 -15.03
C ARG A 119 -26.91 -121.13 -15.35
N VAL A 120 -28.04 -121.18 -14.68
CA VAL A 120 -28.93 -120.02 -14.51
C VAL A 120 -29.01 -119.75 -13.01
N PRO A 121 -28.83 -118.50 -12.53
CA PRO A 121 -29.01 -118.19 -11.12
C PRO A 121 -30.37 -118.69 -10.65
N THR A 122 -30.39 -119.37 -9.50
CA THR A 122 -31.62 -119.99 -8.98
C THR A 122 -32.67 -118.89 -8.77
N VAL A 123 -33.95 -119.17 -9.06
CA VAL A 123 -35.06 -118.22 -8.83
C VAL A 123 -35.00 -117.59 -7.43
N SER A 124 -34.56 -118.35 -6.44
CA SER A 124 -34.30 -117.88 -5.07
C SER A 124 -33.24 -116.77 -4.96
N GLN A 125 -32.16 -116.82 -5.76
CA GLN A 125 -31.13 -115.78 -5.78
C GLN A 125 -31.68 -114.47 -6.36
N LEU A 126 -32.44 -114.54 -7.45
CA LEU A 126 -33.06 -113.35 -8.06
C LEU A 126 -34.17 -112.76 -7.17
N GLN A 127 -34.95 -113.59 -6.48
CA GLN A 127 -35.90 -113.14 -5.46
C GLN A 127 -35.20 -112.45 -4.29
N SER A 128 -34.07 -113.00 -3.81
CA SER A 128 -33.29 -112.35 -2.75
C SER A 128 -32.71 -111.00 -3.18
N GLU A 129 -32.30 -110.84 -4.44
CA GLU A 129 -31.84 -109.56 -4.97
C GLU A 129 -32.99 -108.57 -5.19
N LEU A 130 -34.19 -109.04 -5.58
CA LEU A 130 -35.39 -108.20 -5.67
C LEU A 130 -35.81 -107.70 -4.27
N ASP A 131 -35.83 -108.58 -3.27
CA ASP A 131 -36.11 -108.22 -1.88
C ASP A 131 -35.05 -107.24 -1.35
N ARG A 132 -33.77 -107.46 -1.68
CA ARG A 132 -32.68 -106.54 -1.30
C ARG A 132 -32.84 -105.17 -1.94
N ALA A 133 -33.07 -105.09 -3.25
CA ALA A 133 -33.25 -103.84 -3.98
C ALA A 133 -34.52 -103.10 -3.55
N SER A 134 -35.62 -103.81 -3.31
CA SER A 134 -36.87 -103.24 -2.80
C SER A 134 -36.71 -102.68 -1.38
N ASN A 135 -36.02 -103.42 -0.49
CA ASN A 135 -35.72 -102.94 0.86
C ASN A 135 -34.81 -101.70 0.84
N GLN A 136 -33.79 -101.68 -0.02
CA GLN A 136 -32.90 -100.52 -0.21
C GLN A 136 -33.66 -99.29 -0.76
N LEU A 137 -34.56 -99.48 -1.73
CA LEU A 137 -35.42 -98.41 -2.25
C LEU A 137 -36.36 -97.86 -1.16
N SER A 138 -36.92 -98.76 -0.33
CA SER A 138 -37.81 -98.39 0.77
C SER A 138 -37.08 -97.64 1.89
N SER A 139 -35.78 -97.87 2.08
CA SER A 139 -34.98 -97.11 3.05
C SER A 139 -34.65 -95.72 2.53
N VAL A 140 -34.29 -95.58 1.25
CA VAL A 140 -33.97 -94.27 0.64
C VAL A 140 -35.21 -93.36 0.63
N SER A 141 -36.36 -93.87 0.20
CA SER A 141 -37.63 -93.11 0.19
C SER A 141 -38.13 -92.66 1.57
N LYS A 142 -37.68 -93.29 2.67
CA LYS A 142 -38.00 -92.86 4.04
C LYS A 142 -37.15 -91.69 4.53
N HIS A 143 -35.96 -91.48 3.97
CA HIS A 143 -35.01 -90.45 4.42
C HIS A 143 -35.14 -89.13 3.65
N THR A 144 -35.63 -89.16 2.41
CA THR A 144 -35.81 -88.00 1.53
C THR A 144 -36.66 -86.84 2.12
N PRO A 145 -37.82 -87.08 2.77
CA PRO A 145 -38.62 -85.98 3.35
C PRO A 145 -37.91 -85.23 4.49
N GLY A 146 -36.99 -85.90 5.19
CA GLY A 146 -36.18 -85.27 6.24
C GLY A 146 -35.14 -84.30 5.68
N LEU A 147 -34.55 -84.63 4.52
CA LEU A 147 -33.59 -83.80 3.81
C LEU A 147 -34.24 -82.55 3.20
N GLU A 148 -35.43 -82.70 2.60
CA GLU A 148 -36.21 -81.56 2.09
C GLU A 148 -36.56 -80.53 3.17
N SER A 149 -36.93 -80.99 4.38
CA SER A 149 -37.21 -80.11 5.53
C SER A 149 -35.96 -79.33 5.97
N LEU A 150 -34.80 -79.98 6.00
CA LEU A 150 -33.52 -79.34 6.34
C LEU A 150 -33.09 -78.31 5.28
N ILE A 151 -33.35 -78.58 4.00
CA ILE A 151 -33.11 -77.63 2.90
C ILE A 151 -33.96 -76.36 3.10
N ILE A 152 -35.25 -76.49 3.40
CA ILE A 152 -36.14 -75.35 3.66
C ILE A 152 -35.68 -74.53 4.88
N GLU A 153 -35.25 -75.21 5.95
CA GLU A 153 -34.69 -74.55 7.13
C GLU A 153 -33.41 -73.76 6.78
N GLN A 154 -32.53 -74.36 5.97
CA GLN A 154 -31.29 -73.74 5.55
C GLN A 154 -31.51 -72.55 4.60
N GLU A 155 -32.48 -72.63 3.68
CA GLU A 155 -32.91 -71.53 2.83
C GLU A 155 -33.45 -70.35 3.66
N THR A 156 -34.20 -70.64 4.72
CA THR A 156 -34.71 -69.63 5.67
C THR A 156 -33.56 -68.92 6.39
N LYS A 157 -32.56 -69.67 6.86
CA LYS A 157 -31.35 -69.12 7.48
C LYS A 157 -30.55 -68.25 6.52
N LEU A 158 -30.45 -68.65 5.24
CA LEU A 158 -29.80 -67.85 4.20
C LEU A 158 -30.54 -66.54 3.91
N ALA A 159 -31.87 -66.59 3.83
CA ALA A 159 -32.70 -65.41 3.62
C ALA A 159 -32.50 -64.38 4.75
N GLU A 160 -32.44 -64.85 6.00
CA GLU A 160 -32.20 -64.00 7.17
C GLU A 160 -30.80 -63.39 7.16
N THR A 161 -29.74 -64.17 6.90
CA THR A 161 -28.38 -63.63 6.78
C THR A 161 -28.27 -62.59 5.65
N ARG A 162 -28.98 -62.80 4.53
CA ARG A 162 -29.05 -61.80 3.42
C ARG A 162 -29.76 -60.52 3.86
N ARG A 163 -30.83 -60.62 4.66
CA ARG A 163 -31.54 -59.46 5.24
C ARG A 163 -30.61 -58.66 6.15
N LEU A 164 -29.94 -59.32 7.09
CA LEU A 164 -28.98 -58.69 8.01
C LEU A 164 -27.82 -58.02 7.27
N LEU A 165 -27.30 -58.65 6.20
CA LEU A 165 -26.24 -58.06 5.38
C LEU A 165 -26.72 -56.78 4.66
N LYS A 166 -27.98 -56.75 4.22
CA LYS A 166 -28.59 -55.57 3.59
C LYS A 166 -28.75 -54.43 4.59
N GLU A 167 -29.18 -54.73 5.81
CA GLU A 167 -29.33 -53.75 6.90
C GLU A 167 -27.98 -53.18 7.33
N ASN A 168 -26.98 -54.03 7.55
CA ASN A 168 -25.62 -53.61 7.88
C ASN A 168 -25.01 -52.74 6.77
N ARG A 169 -25.22 -53.06 5.49
CA ARG A 169 -24.81 -52.18 4.37
C ARG A 169 -25.53 -50.84 4.40
N GLY A 170 -26.83 -50.83 4.68
CA GLY A 170 -27.59 -49.59 4.84
C GLY A 170 -27.04 -48.70 5.95
N ALA A 171 -26.66 -49.29 7.09
CA ALA A 171 -26.02 -48.58 8.20
C ALA A 171 -24.63 -48.04 7.83
N LEU A 172 -23.79 -48.85 7.18
CA LEU A 172 -22.48 -48.43 6.69
C LEU A 172 -22.57 -47.26 5.67
N GLU A 173 -23.54 -47.30 4.76
CA GLU A 173 -23.78 -46.21 3.81
C GLU A 173 -24.29 -44.94 4.48
N ALA A 174 -25.14 -45.05 5.50
CA ALA A 174 -25.65 -43.90 6.24
C ALA A 174 -24.53 -43.16 6.99
N ILE A 175 -23.63 -43.90 7.66
CA ILE A 175 -22.46 -43.32 8.34
C ILE A 175 -21.51 -42.66 7.34
N ARG A 176 -21.20 -43.33 6.22
CA ARG A 176 -20.33 -42.76 5.17
C ARG A 176 -20.92 -41.48 4.56
N ARG A 177 -22.23 -41.44 4.27
CA ARG A 177 -22.88 -40.22 3.75
C ARG A 177 -22.85 -39.07 4.76
N SER A 178 -22.97 -39.37 6.05
CA SER A 178 -22.84 -38.38 7.12
C SER A 178 -21.42 -37.82 7.17
N ASP A 179 -20.42 -38.70 7.09
CA ASP A 179 -19.00 -38.36 7.13
C ASP A 179 -18.54 -37.57 5.89
N ASP A 180 -18.97 -37.97 4.68
CA ASP A 180 -18.69 -37.24 3.43
C ASP A 180 -19.27 -35.81 3.47
N ARG A 181 -20.49 -35.66 4.01
CA ARG A 181 -21.14 -34.35 4.13
C ARG A 181 -20.43 -33.47 5.18
N LEU A 182 -20.02 -34.05 6.30
CA LEU A 182 -19.23 -33.37 7.33
C LEU A 182 -17.85 -32.97 6.81
N THR A 183 -17.19 -33.85 6.07
CA THR A 183 -15.89 -33.60 5.44
C THR A 183 -15.98 -32.48 4.41
N ALA A 184 -16.99 -32.48 3.54
CA ALA A 184 -17.20 -31.42 2.57
C ALA A 184 -17.48 -30.05 3.23
N LEU A 185 -18.24 -30.04 4.33
CA LEU A 185 -18.48 -28.82 5.13
C LEU A 185 -17.20 -28.33 5.83
N ARG A 186 -16.42 -29.24 6.41
CA ARG A 186 -15.11 -28.94 7.04
C ARG A 186 -14.12 -28.40 6.03
N ASP A 187 -14.01 -29.01 4.84
CA ASP A 187 -13.16 -28.53 3.75
C ASP A 187 -13.56 -27.14 3.26
N ALA A 188 -14.87 -26.89 3.10
CA ALA A 188 -15.37 -25.58 2.73
C ALA A 188 -15.07 -24.52 3.81
N ALA A 189 -15.19 -24.89 5.09
CA ALA A 189 -14.85 -24.03 6.22
C ALA A 189 -13.34 -23.75 6.30
N LEU A 190 -12.48 -24.75 6.11
CA LEU A 190 -11.02 -24.61 6.07
C LEU A 190 -10.58 -23.71 4.90
N ARG A 191 -11.16 -23.88 3.70
CA ARG A 191 -10.90 -22.99 2.56
C ARG A 191 -11.30 -21.54 2.87
N ARG A 192 -12.46 -21.32 3.51
CA ARG A 192 -12.89 -19.98 3.94
C ARG A 192 -11.93 -19.40 4.98
N ALA A 193 -11.52 -20.19 5.98
CA ALA A 193 -10.58 -19.76 7.00
C ALA A 193 -9.21 -19.39 6.41
N LEU A 194 -8.69 -20.17 5.45
CA LEU A 194 -7.46 -19.86 4.73
C LEU A 194 -7.58 -18.55 3.93
N VAL A 195 -8.69 -18.34 3.22
CA VAL A 195 -8.96 -17.10 2.48
C VAL A 195 -9.06 -15.91 3.43
N LEU A 196 -9.77 -16.05 4.55
CA LEU A 196 -9.86 -15.00 5.58
C LEU A 196 -8.51 -14.69 6.21
N GLY A 197 -7.68 -15.71 6.50
CA GLY A 197 -6.32 -15.52 7.00
C GLY A 197 -5.43 -14.79 6.00
N ARG A 198 -5.52 -15.13 4.70
CA ARG A 198 -4.82 -14.39 3.62
C ARG A 198 -5.31 -12.95 3.49
N ILE A 199 -6.61 -12.70 3.63
CA ILE A 199 -7.19 -11.36 3.63
C ILE A 199 -6.69 -10.57 4.85
N SER A 200 -6.69 -11.16 6.05
CA SER A 200 -6.18 -10.51 7.27
C SER A 200 -4.71 -10.15 7.11
N LEU A 201 -3.88 -11.10 6.65
CA LEU A 201 -2.46 -10.85 6.38
C LEU A 201 -2.27 -9.75 5.34
N PHE A 202 -3.07 -9.73 4.27
CA PHE A 202 -3.02 -8.67 3.25
C PHE A 202 -3.41 -7.30 3.82
N LEU A 203 -4.42 -7.24 4.69
CA LEU A 203 -4.83 -6.00 5.35
C LEU A 203 -3.82 -5.52 6.41
N GLU A 204 -3.14 -6.42 7.10
CA GLU A 204 -2.07 -6.10 8.06
C GLU A 204 -0.77 -5.66 7.37
N THR A 205 -0.47 -6.25 6.20
CA THR A 205 0.73 -5.93 5.40
C THR A 205 0.55 -4.75 4.46
N LEU A 206 -0.69 -4.33 4.20
CA LEU A 206 -0.94 -3.06 3.51
C LEU A 206 -0.26 -1.96 4.34
N PRO A 207 0.77 -1.29 3.79
CA PRO A 207 1.30 -0.12 4.45
C PRO A 207 0.11 0.81 4.63
N GLN A 208 -0.13 1.30 5.85
CA GLN A 208 -1.16 2.30 6.06
C GLN A 208 -0.92 3.39 5.04
N ILE A 209 -1.76 3.43 4.00
CA ILE A 209 -1.71 4.47 2.99
C ILE A 209 -2.20 5.67 3.77
N ALA A 210 -1.26 6.36 4.42
CA ALA A 210 -1.51 7.63 5.06
C ALA A 210 -2.25 8.45 4.02
N ASP A 211 -3.40 8.98 4.40
CA ASP A 211 -4.29 9.75 3.53
C ASP A 211 -3.54 10.99 3.01
N SER A 212 -2.74 10.78 1.97
CA SER A 212 -1.87 11.78 1.36
C SER A 212 -2.67 12.75 0.51
N SER A 213 -4.01 12.61 0.46
CA SER A 213 -4.89 13.54 -0.23
C SER A 213 -4.75 14.97 0.33
N LYS A 214 -4.56 15.13 1.65
CA LYS A 214 -4.31 16.44 2.26
C LYS A 214 -2.98 17.04 1.81
N LEU A 215 -1.88 16.28 1.92
CA LEU A 215 -0.56 16.72 1.48
C LEU A 215 -0.52 17.01 -0.04
N ARG A 216 -1.20 16.23 -0.86
CA ARG A 216 -1.29 16.47 -2.31
C ARG A 216 -2.03 17.76 -2.63
N ARG A 217 -3.14 18.05 -1.95
CA ARG A 217 -3.85 19.32 -2.09
C ARG A 217 -3.00 20.50 -1.65
N GLU A 218 -2.26 20.36 -0.56
CA GLU A 218 -1.36 21.38 -0.06
C GLU A 218 -0.22 21.65 -1.06
N ILE A 219 0.37 20.61 -1.64
CA ILE A 219 1.38 20.74 -2.71
C ILE A 219 0.80 21.48 -3.92
N GLU A 220 -0.39 21.09 -4.38
CA GLU A 220 -1.04 21.72 -5.54
C GLU A 220 -1.34 23.20 -5.27
N GLN A 221 -1.82 23.53 -4.06
CA GLN A 221 -2.08 24.91 -3.67
C GLN A 221 -0.80 25.75 -3.60
N LEU A 222 0.27 25.22 -3.00
CA LEU A 222 1.58 25.89 -2.95
C LEU A 222 2.18 26.07 -4.35
N GLN A 223 1.99 25.12 -5.27
CA GLN A 223 2.46 25.26 -6.65
C GLN A 223 1.74 26.40 -7.37
N ILE A 224 0.42 26.54 -7.20
CA ILE A 224 -0.35 27.66 -7.75
C ILE A 224 0.15 28.99 -7.19
N GLU A 225 0.41 29.07 -5.88
CA GLU A 225 0.95 30.27 -5.24
C GLU A 225 2.34 30.63 -5.78
N ILE A 226 3.22 29.64 -5.92
CA ILE A 226 4.56 29.83 -6.50
C ILE A 226 4.48 30.37 -7.92
N GLU A 227 3.64 29.79 -8.78
CA GLU A 227 3.50 30.25 -10.15
C GLU A 227 2.87 31.65 -10.23
N GLY A 228 1.94 31.98 -9.33
CA GLY A 228 1.43 33.34 -9.18
C GLY A 228 2.52 34.36 -8.83
N ILE A 229 3.35 34.04 -7.83
CA ILE A 229 4.47 34.90 -7.41
C ILE A 229 5.51 35.03 -8.52
N LYS A 230 5.87 33.94 -9.21
CA LYS A 230 6.79 33.99 -10.37
C LYS A 230 6.26 34.89 -11.48
N ALA A 231 4.96 34.83 -11.75
CA ALA A 231 4.34 35.68 -12.77
C ALA A 231 4.34 37.16 -12.38
N GLU A 232 4.31 37.50 -11.09
CA GLU A 232 4.51 38.88 -10.61
C GLU A 232 5.98 39.32 -10.64
N LEU A 233 6.89 38.38 -10.38
CA LEU A 233 8.34 38.56 -10.45
C LEU A 233 8.91 38.29 -11.84
N SER A 234 8.09 38.32 -12.89
CA SER A 234 8.62 38.13 -14.25
C SER A 234 9.61 39.26 -14.56
N ASP A 235 10.72 38.91 -15.20
CA ASP A 235 11.77 39.87 -15.54
C ASP A 235 11.20 41.01 -16.38
N GLU A 236 10.18 40.75 -17.23
CA GLU A 236 9.49 41.78 -18.00
C GLU A 236 8.74 42.77 -17.11
N LYS A 237 7.95 42.31 -16.13
CA LYS A 237 7.20 43.21 -15.24
C LYS A 237 8.12 44.04 -14.36
N MET A 238 9.21 43.45 -13.89
CA MET A 238 10.23 44.18 -13.13
C MET A 238 10.90 45.25 -13.99
N GLN A 239 11.22 44.92 -15.24
CA GLN A 239 11.80 45.85 -16.20
C GLN A 239 10.84 46.99 -16.55
N GLU A 240 9.57 46.70 -16.86
CA GLU A 240 8.54 47.71 -17.13
C GLU A 240 8.37 48.68 -15.96
N ARG A 241 8.37 48.14 -14.73
CA ARG A 241 8.31 48.96 -13.52
C ARG A 241 9.55 49.83 -13.37
N LEU A 242 10.75 49.28 -13.60
CA LEU A 242 12.00 50.04 -13.54
C LEU A 242 12.00 51.17 -14.57
N ASP A 243 11.60 50.88 -15.81
CA ASP A 243 11.56 51.85 -16.91
C ASP A 243 10.55 52.98 -16.61
N SER A 244 9.40 52.63 -16.02
CA SER A 244 8.41 53.62 -15.56
C SER A 244 8.99 54.55 -14.48
N ILE A 245 9.72 54.00 -13.51
CA ILE A 245 10.38 54.77 -12.45
C ILE A 245 11.45 55.69 -13.04
N LEU A 246 12.30 55.14 -13.90
CA LEU A 246 13.36 55.89 -14.56
C LEU A 246 12.79 57.03 -15.41
N SER A 247 11.67 56.83 -16.12
CA SER A 247 10.99 57.89 -16.88
C SER A 247 10.55 59.06 -15.99
N VAL A 248 9.98 58.77 -14.81
CA VAL A 248 9.58 59.80 -13.84
C VAL A 248 10.81 60.55 -13.29
N ILE A 249 11.89 59.83 -13.01
CA ILE A 249 13.16 60.42 -12.57
C ILE A 249 13.75 61.30 -13.67
N SER A 250 13.82 60.82 -14.92
CA SER A 250 14.32 61.56 -16.07
C SER A 250 13.61 62.90 -16.26
N LYS A 251 12.27 62.94 -16.10
CA LYS A 251 11.52 64.21 -16.16
C LYS A 251 12.02 65.24 -15.14
N LYS A 252 12.34 64.80 -13.91
CA LYS A 252 12.91 65.68 -12.87
C LYS A 252 14.35 66.09 -13.20
N LEU A 253 15.18 65.13 -13.64
CA LEU A 253 16.56 65.39 -14.04
C LEU A 253 16.63 66.45 -15.13
N THR A 254 15.84 66.33 -16.21
CA THR A 254 15.79 67.31 -17.30
C THR A 254 15.39 68.69 -16.78
N SER A 255 14.30 68.78 -16.01
CA SER A 255 13.82 70.07 -15.46
C SER A 255 14.84 70.73 -14.52
N TRP A 256 15.60 69.93 -13.76
CA TRP A 256 16.63 70.47 -12.88
C TRP A 256 17.91 70.83 -13.61
N ALA A 257 18.30 70.08 -14.65
CA ALA A 257 19.39 70.46 -15.52
C ALA A 257 19.12 71.81 -16.21
N GLU A 258 17.88 72.07 -16.63
CA GLU A 258 17.44 73.38 -17.12
C GLU A 258 17.49 74.45 -16.03
N ARG A 259 16.97 74.17 -14.83
CA ARG A 259 16.99 75.10 -13.69
C ARG A 259 18.41 75.51 -13.28
N LEU A 260 19.35 74.58 -13.35
CA LEU A 260 20.75 74.83 -13.03
C LEU A 260 21.54 75.43 -14.20
N GLU A 261 20.89 75.66 -15.36
CA GLU A 261 21.53 76.10 -16.61
C GLU A 261 22.76 75.25 -16.97
N HIS A 262 22.62 73.93 -16.82
CA HIS A 262 23.66 72.97 -17.20
C HIS A 262 24.05 73.14 -18.68
N GLU A 263 25.32 72.91 -19.05
CA GLU A 263 25.82 73.11 -20.42
C GLU A 263 24.98 72.38 -21.49
N HIS A 264 24.61 71.14 -21.19
CA HIS A 264 23.74 70.32 -22.05
C HIS A 264 22.24 70.44 -21.74
N SER A 265 21.81 71.49 -21.03
CA SER A 265 20.39 71.79 -20.83
C SER A 265 19.66 71.95 -22.17
N GLY A 266 18.37 71.59 -22.19
CA GLY A 266 17.59 71.45 -23.42
C GLY A 266 17.61 70.04 -24.04
N ASN A 267 18.52 69.16 -23.61
CA ASN A 267 18.44 67.72 -23.91
C ASN A 267 17.74 66.96 -22.77
N PRO A 268 17.03 65.85 -23.06
CA PRO A 268 16.53 64.96 -22.02
C PRO A 268 17.67 64.33 -21.21
N PHE A 269 17.58 64.40 -19.88
CA PHE A 269 18.51 63.71 -18.98
C PHE A 269 17.87 62.44 -18.43
N ARG A 270 18.65 61.35 -18.40
CA ARG A 270 18.26 60.09 -17.77
C ARG A 270 19.38 59.50 -16.93
N LEU A 271 19.00 58.72 -15.92
CA LEU A 271 19.93 57.86 -15.19
C LEU A 271 20.09 56.53 -15.93
N ASP A 272 21.32 56.17 -16.27
CA ASP A 272 21.64 54.83 -16.77
C ASP A 272 21.83 53.90 -15.55
N PRO A 273 20.91 52.95 -15.28
CA PRO A 273 21.01 52.07 -14.11
C PRO A 273 22.14 51.04 -14.24
N ARG A 274 22.67 50.79 -15.43
CA ARG A 274 23.77 49.84 -15.66
C ARG A 274 25.13 50.48 -15.43
N ARG A 275 25.27 51.74 -15.85
CA ARG A 275 26.52 52.51 -15.68
C ARG A 275 26.52 53.41 -14.45
N LEU A 276 25.38 53.57 -13.78
CA LEU A 276 25.18 54.43 -12.61
C LEU A 276 25.63 55.88 -12.84
N GLN A 277 25.33 56.41 -14.02
CA GLN A 277 25.67 57.77 -14.42
C GLN A 277 24.49 58.44 -15.13
N LEU A 278 24.50 59.77 -15.13
CA LEU A 278 23.57 60.52 -15.96
C LEU A 278 24.03 60.55 -17.42
N VAL A 279 23.05 60.62 -18.30
CA VAL A 279 23.23 60.71 -19.74
C VAL A 279 22.29 61.79 -20.26
N ALA A 280 22.83 62.73 -21.03
CA ALA A 280 22.04 63.67 -21.82
C ALA A 280 21.82 63.05 -23.21
N ASP A 281 20.57 62.75 -23.56
CA ASP A 281 20.21 62.17 -24.85
C ASP A 281 20.14 63.29 -25.89
N ALA A 282 21.30 63.68 -26.41
CA ALA A 282 21.42 64.73 -27.42
C ALA A 282 21.05 64.21 -28.83
N GLU A 283 20.25 64.98 -29.57
CA GLU A 283 19.93 64.72 -30.98
C GLU A 283 21.10 65.10 -31.91
N THR A 284 22.24 64.44 -31.75
CA THR A 284 23.46 64.68 -32.54
C THR A 284 23.96 63.41 -33.20
N GLU A 285 24.81 63.54 -34.24
CA GLU A 285 25.43 62.38 -34.91
C GLU A 285 26.32 61.54 -33.97
N VAL A 286 26.81 62.13 -32.89
CA VAL A 286 27.63 61.46 -31.86
C VAL A 286 26.77 60.62 -30.90
N GLY A 287 25.47 60.89 -30.84
CA GLY A 287 24.52 60.21 -29.98
C GLY A 287 24.53 60.72 -28.52
N PRO A 288 24.10 59.89 -27.56
CA PRO A 288 23.95 60.31 -26.17
C PRO A 288 25.28 60.67 -25.52
N ILE A 289 25.27 61.71 -24.68
CA ILE A 289 26.44 62.24 -23.99
C ILE A 289 26.40 61.75 -22.53
N PRO A 290 27.19 60.73 -22.16
CA PRO A 290 27.32 60.31 -20.77
C PRO A 290 28.10 61.34 -19.94
N MET A 291 27.86 61.37 -18.62
CA MET A 291 28.45 62.32 -17.68
C MET A 291 29.99 62.42 -17.76
N ASP A 292 30.69 61.31 -17.98
CA ASP A 292 32.15 61.26 -18.14
C ASP A 292 32.67 62.03 -19.37
N ARG A 293 31.78 62.40 -20.29
CA ARG A 293 32.08 63.18 -21.50
C ARG A 293 31.48 64.59 -21.49
N MET A 294 30.72 64.97 -20.46
CA MET A 294 30.09 66.30 -20.39
C MET A 294 31.09 67.43 -20.10
N GLY A 295 32.32 67.11 -19.66
CA GLY A 295 33.37 68.10 -19.38
C GLY A 295 33.07 69.00 -18.18
N SER A 296 34.09 69.64 -17.61
CA SER A 296 34.02 70.49 -16.40
C SER A 296 33.63 69.77 -15.09
N GLY A 297 34.29 70.15 -13.99
CA GLY A 297 33.86 69.70 -12.67
C GLY A 297 32.45 70.20 -12.31
N ALA A 298 32.04 71.35 -12.85
CA ALA A 298 30.77 72.00 -12.51
C ALA A 298 29.58 71.17 -13.04
N ASN A 299 29.68 70.68 -14.27
CA ASN A 299 28.68 69.79 -14.86
C ASN A 299 28.61 68.46 -14.11
N ALA A 300 29.76 67.89 -13.73
CA ALA A 300 29.81 66.66 -12.93
C ALA A 300 29.12 66.84 -11.57
N LEU A 301 29.42 67.93 -10.86
CA LEU A 301 28.75 68.29 -9.60
C LEU A 301 27.24 68.40 -9.79
N CYS A 302 26.79 69.19 -10.78
CA CYS A 302 25.38 69.34 -11.11
C CYS A 302 24.71 67.98 -11.34
N CYS A 303 25.31 67.12 -12.16
CA CYS A 303 24.81 65.77 -12.43
C CYS A 303 24.67 64.93 -11.16
N HIS A 304 25.67 64.94 -10.28
CA HIS A 304 25.61 64.21 -9.01
C HIS A 304 24.50 64.73 -8.09
N ILE A 305 24.39 66.05 -7.94
CA ILE A 305 23.36 66.67 -7.09
C ILE A 305 21.96 66.32 -7.58
N ILE A 306 21.67 66.55 -8.86
CA ILE A 306 20.33 66.27 -9.41
C ILE A 306 20.00 64.77 -9.38
N ALA A 307 20.99 63.89 -9.61
CA ALA A 307 20.79 62.44 -9.51
C ALA A 307 20.41 62.02 -8.08
N HIS A 308 21.20 62.44 -7.09
CA HIS A 308 20.93 62.09 -5.69
C HIS A 308 19.61 62.65 -5.20
N LEU A 309 19.28 63.91 -5.51
CA LEU A 309 18.00 64.50 -5.12
C LEU A 309 16.82 63.78 -5.79
N ALA A 310 16.93 63.38 -7.06
CA ALA A 310 15.83 62.76 -7.79
C ALA A 310 15.53 61.36 -7.24
N LEU A 311 16.59 60.60 -6.94
CA LEU A 311 16.50 59.31 -6.28
C LEU A 311 15.86 59.44 -4.88
N HIS A 312 16.29 60.41 -4.08
CA HIS A 312 15.72 60.60 -2.74
C HIS A 312 14.24 61.03 -2.79
N ILE A 313 13.81 61.83 -3.77
CA ILE A 313 12.37 62.09 -3.98
C ILE A 313 11.62 60.77 -4.19
N TRP A 314 12.13 59.90 -5.05
CA TRP A 314 11.50 58.61 -5.30
C TRP A 314 11.46 57.74 -4.04
N PHE A 315 12.58 57.64 -3.33
CA PHE A 315 12.71 56.82 -2.12
C PHE A 315 11.79 57.28 -1.00
N VAL A 316 11.74 58.58 -0.73
CA VAL A 316 10.91 59.15 0.33
C VAL A 316 9.43 58.95 0.03
N ARG A 317 8.99 59.29 -1.20
CA ARG A 317 7.56 59.18 -1.60
C ARG A 317 7.05 57.75 -1.60
N ASN A 318 7.90 56.81 -1.97
CA ASN A 318 7.52 55.40 -2.06
C ASN A 318 7.90 54.60 -0.80
N SER A 319 8.32 55.26 0.28
CA SER A 319 8.77 54.63 1.52
C SER A 319 9.79 53.50 1.30
N ARG A 320 10.78 53.75 0.43
CA ARG A 320 11.87 52.80 0.20
C ARG A 320 12.84 52.81 1.39
N PRO A 321 13.46 51.67 1.74
CA PRO A 321 14.34 51.54 2.91
C PRO A 321 15.76 52.07 2.61
N VAL A 322 15.86 53.33 2.22
CA VAL A 322 17.14 54.04 2.00
C VAL A 322 17.25 55.13 3.07
N PRO A 323 18.46 55.39 3.63
CA PRO A 323 18.66 56.52 4.54
C PRO A 323 18.06 57.80 3.97
N ARG A 324 17.26 58.49 4.78
CA ARG A 324 16.56 59.71 4.38
C ARG A 324 17.37 60.97 4.73
N PHE A 325 18.69 60.85 4.64
CA PHE A 325 19.59 61.98 4.80
C PHE A 325 20.70 61.93 3.74
N LEU A 326 21.15 63.10 3.30
CA LEU A 326 22.28 63.26 2.38
C LEU A 326 23.31 64.18 3.04
N PHE A 327 24.58 63.77 3.03
CA PHE A 327 25.70 64.58 3.51
C PHE A 327 26.53 65.02 2.31
N LEU A 328 26.71 66.32 2.14
CA LEU A 328 27.47 66.92 1.04
C LEU A 328 28.67 67.67 1.62
N ASP A 329 29.87 67.24 1.24
CA ASP A 329 31.11 67.86 1.69
C ASP A 329 31.68 68.79 0.64
N GLN A 330 31.65 70.08 0.93
CA GLN A 330 32.16 71.18 0.11
C GLN A 330 31.73 71.11 -1.36
N PRO A 331 30.41 71.00 -1.65
CA PRO A 331 29.95 70.83 -3.02
C PRO A 331 30.41 71.99 -3.92
N SER A 332 30.55 73.22 -3.41
CA SER A 332 30.92 74.36 -4.23
C SER A 332 32.41 74.44 -4.59
N GLN A 333 33.28 73.59 -4.02
CA GLN A 333 34.75 73.66 -4.20
C GLN A 333 35.18 73.78 -5.67
N VAL A 334 34.46 73.12 -6.57
CA VAL A 334 34.72 73.12 -8.01
C VAL A 334 34.74 74.53 -8.63
N TYR A 335 33.99 75.48 -8.06
CA TYR A 335 33.92 76.86 -8.52
C TYR A 335 35.02 77.75 -7.92
N PHE A 336 35.75 77.28 -6.89
CA PHE A 336 36.78 78.08 -6.23
C PHE A 336 38.19 77.76 -6.78
N PRO A 337 38.88 78.71 -7.42
CA PRO A 337 40.26 78.51 -7.87
C PRO A 337 41.22 78.39 -6.68
N ALA A 338 42.13 77.42 -6.74
CA ALA A 338 43.05 77.07 -5.65
C ALA A 338 43.98 78.20 -5.17
N GLU A 339 44.17 79.25 -5.97
CA GLU A 339 45.11 80.36 -5.69
C GLU A 339 44.47 81.56 -4.99
N GLN A 340 43.14 81.63 -4.86
CA GLN A 340 42.42 82.84 -4.42
C GLN A 340 41.47 82.63 -3.23
N ASP A 341 41.39 81.44 -2.64
CA ASP A 341 40.50 81.18 -1.51
C ASP A 341 40.96 81.87 -0.22
N ILE A 342 40.48 83.11 -0.01
CA ILE A 342 40.63 83.85 1.24
C ILE A 342 39.37 83.62 2.08
N GLY A 343 39.27 82.43 2.66
CA GLY A 343 38.29 82.11 3.70
C GLY A 343 36.84 82.00 3.22
N GLY A 344 36.60 81.46 2.02
CA GLY A 344 35.26 81.13 1.52
C GLY A 344 34.42 82.34 1.09
N SER A 345 35.05 83.49 0.87
CA SER A 345 34.35 84.69 0.41
C SER A 345 33.80 84.52 -1.00
N MET A 346 32.47 84.62 -1.15
CA MET A 346 31.80 84.61 -2.47
C MET A 346 32.20 85.81 -3.36
N ALA A 347 32.91 86.81 -2.84
CA ALA A 347 33.41 87.94 -3.62
C ALA A 347 34.61 87.59 -4.52
N VAL A 348 35.20 86.41 -4.35
CA VAL A 348 36.32 85.90 -5.17
C VAL A 348 35.82 85.23 -6.44
N LEU A 349 34.57 84.74 -6.44
CA LEU A 349 33.94 84.15 -7.61
C LEU A 349 33.50 85.24 -8.60
N ASP A 350 33.50 84.91 -9.88
CA ASP A 350 32.80 85.73 -10.86
C ASP A 350 31.28 85.65 -10.68
N ASP A 351 30.56 86.55 -11.35
CA ASP A 351 29.10 86.64 -11.20
C ASP A 351 28.37 85.39 -11.71
N GLU A 352 28.92 84.67 -12.68
CA GLU A 352 28.32 83.46 -13.27
C GLU A 352 28.46 82.27 -12.31
N ASP A 353 29.66 82.01 -11.79
CA ASP A 353 29.96 80.95 -10.83
C ASP A 353 29.21 81.16 -9.51
N ARG A 354 29.18 82.41 -9.02
CA ARG A 354 28.38 82.76 -7.83
C ARG A 354 26.91 82.44 -8.03
N THR A 355 26.36 82.76 -9.20
CA THR A 355 24.95 82.49 -9.52
C THR A 355 24.68 80.98 -9.62
N ALA A 356 25.61 80.21 -10.20
CA ALA A 356 25.50 78.76 -10.30
C ALA A 356 25.46 78.09 -8.92
N VAL A 357 26.36 78.47 -8.00
CA VAL A 357 26.39 77.98 -6.62
C VAL A 357 25.08 78.28 -5.88
N ILE A 358 24.55 79.50 -6.03
CA ILE A 358 23.27 79.88 -5.40
C ILE A 358 22.13 78.98 -5.92
N ARG A 359 22.04 78.76 -7.24
CA ARG A 359 20.98 77.91 -7.84
C ARG A 359 21.03 76.47 -7.34
N ILE A 360 22.23 75.92 -7.13
CA ILE A 360 22.42 74.58 -6.56
C ILE A 360 21.81 74.53 -5.16
N PHE A 361 22.16 75.48 -4.29
CA PHE A 361 21.63 75.51 -2.92
C PHE A 361 20.13 75.79 -2.88
N GLU A 362 19.60 76.65 -3.75
CA GLU A 362 18.16 76.85 -3.87
C GLU A 362 17.42 75.59 -4.31
N LEU A 363 17.97 74.82 -5.25
CA LEU A 363 17.40 73.55 -5.66
C LEU A 363 17.36 72.57 -4.48
N ILE A 364 18.47 72.45 -3.73
CA ILE A 364 18.54 71.58 -2.55
C ILE A 364 17.50 72.02 -1.51
N ARG A 365 17.43 73.31 -1.19
CA ARG A 365 16.45 73.89 -0.26
C ARG A 365 15.03 73.52 -0.67
N ASP A 366 14.69 73.72 -1.93
CA ASP A 366 13.32 73.49 -2.42
C ASP A 366 12.95 72.01 -2.36
N VAL A 367 13.88 71.10 -2.68
CA VAL A 367 13.64 69.66 -2.57
C VAL A 367 13.50 69.22 -1.12
N VAL A 368 14.32 69.74 -0.21
CA VAL A 368 14.19 69.47 1.23
C VAL A 368 12.85 69.98 1.76
N ALA A 369 12.45 71.19 1.37
CA ALA A 369 11.16 71.76 1.73
C ALA A 369 9.99 70.94 1.17
N GLU A 370 10.07 70.49 -0.09
CA GLU A 370 9.06 69.63 -0.75
C GLU A 370 8.88 68.29 -0.01
N LEU A 371 9.96 67.72 0.51
CA LEU A 371 9.96 66.41 1.15
C LEU A 371 9.85 66.44 2.68
N SER A 372 9.83 67.63 3.30
CA SER A 372 9.80 67.78 4.76
C SER A 372 8.60 67.06 5.41
N PRO A 373 8.78 66.36 6.56
CA PRO A 373 10.02 66.14 7.32
C PRO A 373 10.81 64.90 6.88
N GLY A 374 10.53 64.37 5.69
CA GLY A 374 10.99 63.07 5.20
C GLY A 374 12.36 63.05 4.51
N LEU A 375 13.07 64.17 4.38
CA LEU A 375 14.45 64.23 3.90
C LEU A 375 15.24 65.28 4.70
N GLN A 376 16.46 64.94 5.10
CA GLN A 376 17.43 65.88 5.64
C GLN A 376 18.63 66.01 4.68
N VAL A 377 19.13 67.22 4.46
CA VAL A 377 20.40 67.41 3.76
C VAL A 377 21.32 68.20 4.67
N ILE A 378 22.52 67.68 4.89
CA ILE A 378 23.58 68.28 5.71
C ILE A 378 24.70 68.67 4.76
N ILE A 379 25.13 69.92 4.81
CA ILE A 379 26.16 70.44 3.92
C ILE A 379 27.26 71.08 4.76
N THR A 380 28.49 70.66 4.54
CA THR A 380 29.70 71.36 5.00
C THR A 380 30.22 72.22 3.86
N GLU A 381 30.42 73.51 4.09
CA GLU A 381 30.69 74.46 3.01
C GLU A 381 31.52 75.65 3.48
N HIS A 382 32.39 76.13 2.61
CA HIS A 382 33.15 77.37 2.76
C HIS A 382 32.42 78.57 2.17
N ALA A 383 31.70 78.39 1.07
CA ALA A 383 30.86 79.42 0.47
C ALA A 383 29.85 80.00 1.47
N ASP A 384 29.89 81.31 1.70
CA ASP A 384 29.00 82.03 2.63
C ASP A 384 28.03 82.93 1.85
N VAL A 385 26.90 82.37 1.41
CA VAL A 385 25.89 83.08 0.61
C VAL A 385 25.09 84.05 1.49
N THR A 386 25.07 85.34 1.13
CA THR A 386 24.47 86.40 1.97
C THR A 386 22.94 86.41 2.04
N GLU A 387 22.26 85.57 1.26
CA GLU A 387 20.80 85.45 1.22
C GLU A 387 20.21 85.00 2.57
N ASP A 388 19.12 85.64 3.01
CA ASP A 388 18.47 85.39 4.31
C ASP A 388 18.10 83.90 4.52
N TRP A 389 17.60 83.24 3.47
CA TRP A 389 17.22 81.83 3.54
C TRP A 389 18.42 80.90 3.74
N TYR A 390 19.59 81.27 3.20
CA TYR A 390 20.82 80.50 3.37
C TYR A 390 21.32 80.70 4.79
N GLN A 391 21.38 81.95 5.24
CA GLN A 391 21.81 82.30 6.59
C GLN A 391 20.92 81.67 7.68
N ALA A 392 19.62 81.55 7.44
CA ALA A 392 18.70 80.84 8.33
C ALA A 392 18.96 79.33 8.42
N ALA A 393 19.59 78.73 7.39
CA ALA A 393 19.96 77.32 7.36
C ALA A 393 21.35 77.04 7.97
N VAL A 394 22.16 78.07 8.23
CA VAL A 394 23.50 77.92 8.84
C VAL A 394 23.34 77.57 10.32
N VAL A 395 23.75 76.34 10.68
CA VAL A 395 23.69 75.85 12.06
C VAL A 395 24.94 76.25 12.85
N GLU A 396 26.13 76.07 12.26
CA GLU A 396 27.41 76.39 12.87
C GLU A 396 28.36 77.04 11.87
N ARG A 397 29.31 77.85 12.39
CA ARG A 397 30.40 78.44 11.62
C ARG A 397 31.73 78.07 12.25
N TRP A 398 32.52 77.26 11.55
CA TRP A 398 33.85 76.84 11.99
C TRP A 398 34.89 77.87 11.52
N ARG A 399 35.21 78.83 12.39
CA ARG A 399 36.25 79.85 12.18
C ARG A 399 37.09 80.01 13.45
N ARG A 400 38.33 80.49 13.31
CA ARG A 400 39.21 80.88 14.43
C ARG A 400 39.42 79.77 15.48
N GLY A 401 39.68 78.53 15.03
CA GLY A 401 39.99 77.40 15.91
C GLY A 401 38.78 76.51 16.28
N ALA A 402 37.55 76.93 15.97
CA ALA A 402 36.40 76.03 15.96
C ALA A 402 36.42 75.14 14.71
N ALA A 403 36.12 73.85 14.85
CA ALA A 403 36.09 72.86 13.78
C ALA A 403 34.95 71.85 14.02
N LEU A 404 34.51 71.16 12.95
CA LEU A 404 33.49 70.10 13.04
C LEU A 404 33.91 68.98 14.00
N ILE A 405 35.20 68.62 13.97
CA ILE A 405 35.81 67.73 14.95
C ILE A 405 36.51 68.62 15.99
N PRO A 406 36.05 68.66 17.25
CA PRO A 406 36.70 69.43 18.31
C PRO A 406 38.16 69.02 18.48
N ALA A 407 39.06 69.98 18.68
CA ALA A 407 40.49 69.71 18.85
C ALA A 407 40.78 68.81 20.06
N GLU A 408 39.97 68.93 21.12
CA GLU A 408 40.01 68.09 22.32
C GLU A 408 39.85 66.59 22.01
N TRP A 409 39.11 66.20 20.96
CA TRP A 409 38.93 64.79 20.59
C TRP A 409 40.17 64.18 19.91
N ILE A 410 41.06 65.03 19.39
CA ILE A 410 42.27 64.60 18.68
C ILE A 410 43.43 64.45 19.67
N GLU A 411 43.52 65.33 20.68
CA GLU A 411 44.59 65.31 21.68
C GLU A 411 44.52 64.09 22.62
N GLU A 412 43.33 63.55 22.90
CA GLU A 412 43.16 62.33 23.71
C GLU A 412 43.84 61.09 23.09
N GLN A 413 44.03 61.02 21.76
CA GLN A 413 44.67 59.87 21.11
C GLN A 413 46.20 59.91 21.08
N VAL A 414 46.82 61.07 21.29
CA VAL A 414 48.29 61.21 21.27
C VAL A 414 48.91 60.97 22.67
N GLY A 415 48.10 61.08 23.73
CA GLY A 415 48.54 60.87 25.11
C GLY A 415 48.79 59.42 25.55
N GLU A 416 48.36 58.41 24.78
CA GLU A 416 48.51 56.99 25.14
C GLU A 416 49.72 56.29 24.48
N GLY A 417 50.52 56.99 23.66
CA GLY A 417 51.59 56.39 22.84
C GLY A 417 53.04 56.61 23.29
N GLU A 418 53.33 57.42 24.31
CA GLU A 418 54.71 57.91 24.56
C GLU A 418 55.25 57.66 25.98
N ASN A 419 54.82 56.60 26.67
CA ASN A 419 55.34 56.29 28.01
C ASN A 419 55.71 54.80 28.22
N ASP A 420 56.45 54.23 27.26
CA ASP A 420 57.21 52.98 27.47
C ASP A 420 58.69 53.23 27.13
N GLY A 421 59.44 53.75 28.11
CA GLY A 421 60.87 54.00 27.96
C GLY A 421 61.49 54.75 29.14
N GLY A 422 61.76 54.05 30.25
CA GLY A 422 62.53 54.56 31.39
C GLY A 422 62.54 53.63 32.59
#